data_AF-A0A8K0VZ41-F1
#
_entry.id   AF-A0A8K0VZ41-F1
#
_cell.length_a   1.000
_cell.length_b   1.000
_cell.length_c   1.000
_cell.angle_alpha   90.00
_cell.angle_beta   90.00
_cell.angle_gamma   90.00
#
_symmetry.space_group_name_H-M   'P 1'
#
loop_
_entity.id
_entity.type
_entity.pdbx_description
1 polymer ?
#
loop_
_entity_poly.entity_id
_entity_poly.type
_entity_poly.pdbx_seq_one_letter_code
_entity_poly.pdbx_strand_id
1 'polypeptide(L)'
;MPAFDDSDFGANTPVSPVKSHDINRAPSNNLSTGGLAVPTNGAPSNGHINSIEVPASRSSMADAQSYMHNLSLSPSMRDRRGSRNSFGTSLPIPRSKRQSRLSSVHYAEGAAQRPGMPPIQPSRDIIAAQLQDLSHEKVRAAKDMAFVFDIDGVLVHGDRLIPEGKRVLEILNGDNELGIKIPHIFLTNGSGKLEGPRCEQLSKILKNPISTEQFIQSHTPMRALAEYYPTVLVVGGEGYKCREVAEQYGFQDIVVPNDIIAWDPTIAPYRVFTEEERKTSRPRDFSKMNIDAIMVFSDSRDYATDMQIIMDLLRSENGRFGTMAKDPVSQRIPIYFSQGDMLCPTEHPFPRMSQGAFRIGLEAMYKSLTGVELERVVYGKPELATYKYADEVISSWMETIHSDERLPANIYMIGDNPASDIIGGNMYGWNTCLVRTGVFQGGDNDEENPASFGVFVNVLEAVQTAIKKELGKDFKFEFNENINPVTHGEGVSAIE
;
A
#
# COMPACT_ATOMS: atom_id res chain seq x y z
N MET A 1 -37.18 -29.52 15.15
CA MET A 1 -37.34 -28.29 15.95
C MET A 1 -38.54 -28.46 16.88
N PRO A 2 -38.34 -28.74 18.17
CA PRO A 2 -39.33 -28.38 19.19
C PRO A 2 -38.92 -27.05 19.82
N ALA A 3 -39.85 -26.10 19.88
CA ALA A 3 -39.66 -24.79 20.51
C ALA A 3 -39.76 -24.94 22.04
N PHE A 4 -38.86 -24.28 22.76
CA PHE A 4 -38.94 -24.13 24.22
C PHE A 4 -39.75 -22.86 24.57
N ASP A 5 -40.52 -22.97 25.65
CA ASP A 5 -41.49 -21.99 26.15
C ASP A 5 -40.89 -21.11 27.27
N ASP A 6 -41.28 -19.84 27.31
CA ASP A 6 -40.65 -18.71 28.02
C ASP A 6 -40.91 -18.68 29.56
N SER A 7 -40.99 -19.84 30.22
CA SER A 7 -41.40 -19.94 31.64
C SER A 7 -40.32 -20.38 32.63
N ASP A 8 -39.07 -20.54 32.22
CA ASP A 8 -38.01 -21.10 33.09
C ASP A 8 -37.13 -20.09 33.84
N PHE A 9 -37.45 -18.80 33.85
CA PHE A 9 -36.71 -17.80 34.65
C PHE A 9 -37.54 -17.22 35.79
N GLY A 10 -37.58 -17.95 36.90
CA GLY A 10 -38.17 -17.50 38.16
C GLY A 10 -37.17 -17.45 39.32
N ALA A 11 -37.08 -16.25 39.92
CA ALA A 11 -36.79 -15.95 41.32
C ALA A 11 -35.36 -15.57 41.78
N ASN A 12 -35.19 -14.24 41.92
CA ASN A 12 -34.88 -13.49 43.15
C ASN A 12 -33.84 -14.04 44.15
N THR A 13 -32.67 -13.40 44.19
CA THR A 13 -31.84 -13.28 45.41
C THR A 13 -31.30 -11.84 45.56
N PRO A 14 -31.34 -11.23 46.76
CA PRO A 14 -30.87 -9.87 46.98
C PRO A 14 -29.35 -9.82 47.20
N VAL A 15 -28.66 -8.96 46.46
CA VAL A 15 -27.22 -8.69 46.57
C VAL A 15 -26.96 -7.77 47.78
N SER A 16 -26.12 -8.21 48.71
CA SER A 16 -25.59 -7.38 49.80
C SER A 16 -24.25 -6.74 49.37
N PRO A 17 -23.98 -5.46 49.67
CA PRO A 17 -22.72 -4.83 49.28
C PRO A 17 -21.58 -5.18 50.25
N VAL A 18 -20.49 -5.72 49.72
CA VAL A 18 -19.24 -5.93 50.46
C VAL A 18 -18.42 -4.63 50.49
N LYS A 19 -17.97 -4.26 51.70
CA LYS A 19 -17.18 -3.06 51.99
C LYS A 19 -15.79 -3.14 51.36
N SER A 20 -15.39 -2.06 50.67
CA SER A 20 -14.03 -1.82 50.18
C SER A 20 -13.08 -1.50 51.34
N HIS A 21 -11.96 -2.22 51.43
CA HIS A 21 -10.83 -1.86 52.28
C HIS A 21 -9.78 -1.14 51.42
N ASP A 22 -9.56 0.14 51.75
CA ASP A 22 -8.44 0.95 51.28
C ASP A 22 -7.10 0.37 51.78
N ILE A 23 -6.17 0.11 50.86
CA ILE A 23 -4.73 -0.03 51.18
C ILE A 23 -3.89 0.78 50.19
N ASN A 24 -3.50 1.96 50.67
CA ASN A 24 -2.28 2.75 50.43
C ASN A 24 -1.39 2.50 49.20
N ARG A 25 -1.36 3.56 48.37
CA ARG A 25 -0.20 4.22 47.70
C ARG A 25 1.21 3.68 48.02
N ALA A 26 1.94 3.34 46.96
CA ALA A 26 3.40 3.43 46.84
C ALA A 26 3.79 3.75 45.36
N PRO A 27 4.98 4.33 45.09
CA PRO A 27 5.17 5.33 44.05
C PRO A 27 5.51 4.77 42.66
N SER A 28 5.19 5.59 41.66
CA SER A 28 5.48 5.43 40.23
C SER A 28 6.97 5.33 39.95
N ASN A 29 7.43 4.16 39.52
CA ASN A 29 8.68 4.02 38.77
C ASN A 29 8.35 3.96 37.27
N ASN A 30 9.02 4.82 36.52
CA ASN A 30 8.99 4.91 35.06
C ASN A 30 9.22 3.54 34.43
N LEU A 31 8.18 2.96 33.83
CA LEU A 31 8.34 1.88 32.85
C LEU A 31 8.48 2.50 31.46
N SER A 32 9.58 2.13 30.82
CA SER A 32 9.94 2.33 29.43
C SER A 32 8.78 2.04 28.48
N THR A 33 8.52 2.97 27.58
CA THR A 33 7.74 2.77 26.34
C THR A 33 8.47 1.78 25.44
N GLY A 34 8.21 0.48 25.62
CA GLY A 34 8.64 -0.57 24.70
C GLY A 34 7.56 -0.78 23.65
N GLY A 35 7.76 -0.23 22.45
CA GLY A 35 7.01 -0.65 21.26
C GLY A 35 7.64 -1.91 20.65
N LEU A 36 6.94 -2.54 19.70
CA LEU A 36 7.47 -3.60 18.83
C LEU A 36 8.76 -3.15 18.12
N ALA A 37 9.90 -3.39 18.75
CA ALA A 37 11.19 -3.32 18.08
C ALA A 37 11.41 -4.65 17.35
N VAL A 38 11.65 -4.58 16.04
CA VAL A 38 12.16 -5.72 15.27
C VAL A 38 13.46 -6.19 15.97
N PRO A 39 13.67 -7.50 16.21
CA PRO A 39 14.85 -7.96 16.91
C PRO A 39 16.13 -7.58 16.15
N THR A 40 16.90 -6.60 16.64
CA THR A 40 18.25 -6.34 16.13
C THR A 40 19.16 -7.44 16.67
N ASN A 41 19.54 -8.39 15.81
CA ASN A 41 20.53 -9.40 16.20
C ASN A 41 21.85 -8.70 16.56
N GLY A 42 22.22 -8.76 17.84
CA GLY A 42 23.48 -8.22 18.34
C GLY A 42 24.68 -9.03 17.85
N ALA A 43 25.22 -8.68 16.69
CA ALA A 43 26.59 -8.99 16.28
C ALA A 43 27.03 -8.04 15.14
N PRO A 44 28.20 -7.38 15.21
CA PRO A 44 28.71 -6.61 14.08
C PRO A 44 29.35 -7.58 13.08
N SER A 45 28.55 -8.14 12.18
CA SER A 45 29.07 -8.82 10.99
C SER A 45 28.84 -7.93 9.77
N ASN A 46 29.94 -7.43 9.20
CA ASN A 46 29.96 -6.81 7.88
C ASN A 46 29.33 -7.76 6.85
N GLY A 47 28.20 -7.35 6.26
CA GLY A 47 27.58 -8.02 5.12
C GLY A 47 26.10 -7.68 4.96
N HIS A 48 25.79 -6.78 4.02
CA HIS A 48 24.47 -6.50 3.43
C HIS A 48 23.24 -6.56 4.34
N ILE A 49 22.90 -5.42 4.98
CA ILE A 49 21.55 -5.22 5.52
C ILE A 49 20.66 -4.82 4.33
N ASN A 50 19.89 -5.79 3.80
CA ASN A 50 18.91 -5.59 2.73
C ASN A 50 17.57 -5.02 3.23
N SER A 51 17.49 -4.49 4.45
CA SER A 51 16.26 -3.98 5.05
C SER A 51 16.35 -2.49 5.37
N ILE A 52 15.34 -1.73 4.93
CA ILE A 52 15.17 -0.32 5.24
C ILE A 52 14.21 -0.23 6.44
N GLU A 53 14.69 0.30 7.56
CA GLU A 53 13.83 0.59 8.71
C GLU A 53 12.95 1.82 8.41
N VAL A 54 11.63 1.65 8.51
CA VAL A 54 10.65 2.72 8.27
C VAL A 54 9.91 3.03 9.57
N PRO A 55 9.92 4.29 10.06
CA PRO A 55 9.10 4.69 11.20
C PRO A 55 7.62 4.46 10.93
N ALA A 56 6.87 3.98 11.92
CA ALA A 56 5.43 3.77 11.79
C ALA A 56 4.70 5.11 11.54
N SER A 57 3.86 5.15 10.49
CA SER A 57 3.02 6.31 10.14
C SER A 57 1.82 6.50 11.06
N ARG A 58 1.41 5.42 11.74
CA ARG A 58 0.25 5.39 12.66
C ARG A 58 0.64 4.67 13.95
N SER A 59 -0.19 4.84 14.99
CA SER A 59 -0.03 4.12 16.26
C SER A 59 0.01 2.61 16.01
N SER A 60 0.94 1.90 16.66
CA SER A 60 0.94 0.44 16.65
C SER A 60 -0.22 -0.15 17.48
N MET A 61 -0.89 0.68 18.30
CA MET A 61 -2.07 0.29 19.07
C MET A 61 -3.32 0.26 18.20
N ALA A 62 -4.22 -0.68 18.50
CA ALA A 62 -5.52 -0.84 17.87
C ALA A 62 -6.39 0.44 17.83
N ASP A 63 -7.15 0.61 16.75
CA ASP A 63 -8.03 1.76 16.50
C ASP A 63 -9.51 1.43 16.78
N ALA A 64 -9.80 0.18 17.15
CA ALA A 64 -11.14 -0.33 17.41
C ALA A 64 -11.91 0.48 18.47
N GLN A 65 -11.22 1.20 19.36
CA GLN A 65 -11.85 2.00 20.42
C GLN A 65 -12.83 3.05 19.89
N SER A 66 -12.56 3.62 18.71
CA SER A 66 -13.46 4.57 18.06
C SER A 66 -14.82 3.92 17.69
N TYR A 67 -14.82 2.62 17.36
CA TYR A 67 -16.00 1.86 16.91
C TYR A 67 -16.73 1.14 18.06
N MET A 68 -16.05 0.85 19.17
CA MET A 68 -16.60 0.11 20.31
C MET A 68 -17.59 0.91 21.18
N HIS A 69 -17.72 2.23 21.00
CA HIS A 69 -18.57 3.08 21.83
C HIS A 69 -20.09 2.80 21.71
N ASN A 70 -20.54 2.02 20.73
CA ASN A 70 -21.95 1.70 20.49
C ASN A 70 -22.38 0.27 20.89
N LEU A 71 -21.45 -0.57 21.36
CA LEU A 71 -21.74 -2.00 21.66
C LEU A 71 -21.91 -2.29 23.16
N SER A 72 -21.66 -1.32 24.04
CA SER A 72 -21.86 -1.50 25.48
C SER A 72 -23.21 -0.89 25.94
N LEU A 73 -24.13 -1.76 26.36
CA LEU A 73 -25.25 -1.36 27.22
C LEU A 73 -24.73 -0.76 28.53
N SER A 74 -24.74 0.57 28.56
CA SER A 74 -24.67 1.51 29.69
C SER A 74 -23.32 1.84 30.35
N PRO A 75 -23.13 3.12 30.76
CA PRO A 75 -21.82 3.76 30.81
C PRO A 75 -21.43 4.22 32.22
N SER A 76 -20.25 3.83 32.68
CA SER A 76 -19.58 4.54 33.77
C SER A 76 -18.79 5.72 33.17
N MET A 77 -19.48 6.84 32.94
CA MET A 77 -18.84 8.12 32.59
C MET A 77 -18.14 8.72 33.82
N ARG A 78 -16.87 8.38 33.98
CA ARG A 78 -15.91 9.14 34.81
C ARG A 78 -14.53 8.99 34.20
N ASP A 79 -14.35 9.70 33.09
CA ASP A 79 -13.12 10.42 32.70
C ASP A 79 -13.32 11.01 31.29
N ARG A 80 -14.11 12.09 31.25
CA ARG A 80 -14.11 13.04 30.13
C ARG A 80 -13.69 14.40 30.67
N ARG A 81 -12.46 14.80 30.33
CA ARG A 81 -11.85 16.15 30.25
C ARG A 81 -10.34 15.93 30.44
N GLY A 82 -9.43 16.48 29.67
CA GLY A 82 -9.39 17.31 28.47
C GLY A 82 -7.90 17.30 28.05
N SER A 83 -7.53 17.63 26.81
CA SER A 83 -7.25 19.02 26.43
C SER A 83 -5.87 19.09 25.74
N ARG A 84 -5.89 19.64 24.52
CA ARG A 84 -4.91 20.54 23.89
C ARG A 84 -3.59 19.97 23.36
N ASN A 85 -3.48 20.09 22.03
CA ASN A 85 -2.40 20.77 21.30
C ASN A 85 -1.18 21.14 22.14
N SER A 86 -0.06 20.48 21.87
CA SER A 86 1.27 20.98 22.18
C SER A 86 1.82 21.72 20.96
N PHE A 87 1.61 23.04 20.95
CA PHE A 87 2.48 23.98 20.24
C PHE A 87 3.80 24.13 21.02
N GLY A 88 4.92 24.09 20.29
CA GLY A 88 6.01 25.05 20.47
C GLY A 88 7.33 24.55 21.05
N THR A 89 8.38 24.59 20.22
CA THR A 89 9.54 25.45 20.50
C THR A 89 10.10 25.99 19.19
N SER A 90 10.06 27.31 19.03
CA SER A 90 10.68 28.09 17.97
C SER A 90 11.88 28.84 18.54
N LEU A 91 12.97 28.97 17.78
CA LEU A 91 14.05 29.95 18.00
C LEU A 91 14.67 30.41 16.65
N PRO A 92 15.22 31.64 16.54
CA PRO A 92 15.16 32.48 15.34
C PRO A 92 16.54 32.83 14.70
N ILE A 93 16.52 33.76 13.70
CA ILE A 93 17.56 34.77 13.26
C ILE A 93 18.10 34.55 11.81
N PRO A 94 18.46 35.57 10.97
CA PRO A 94 17.97 36.94 10.72
C PRO A 94 17.58 37.23 9.24
N ARG A 95 16.88 38.35 8.99
CA ARG A 95 16.75 38.99 7.67
C ARG A 95 17.82 40.07 7.47
N SER A 96 18.40 40.14 6.27
CA SER A 96 18.99 41.39 5.75
C SER A 96 18.40 41.71 4.37
N LYS A 97 17.68 42.83 4.29
CA LYS A 97 17.31 43.53 3.04
C LYS A 97 18.16 44.79 2.93
N ARG A 98 18.71 45.06 1.72
CA ARG A 98 18.90 46.36 1.03
C ARG A 98 20.04 46.20 0.02
N GLN A 99 20.09 46.83 -1.14
CA GLN A 99 19.24 47.78 -1.85
C GLN A 99 19.72 47.78 -3.31
N SER A 100 18.79 48.01 -4.22
CA SER A 100 19.02 48.35 -5.63
C SER A 100 20.05 49.46 -5.85
N ARG A 101 20.85 49.37 -6.92
CA ARG A 101 21.30 50.52 -7.71
C ARG A 101 21.32 50.21 -9.21
N LEU A 102 20.51 50.99 -9.93
CA LEU A 102 20.59 51.27 -11.36
C LEU A 102 21.85 52.11 -11.66
N SER A 103 22.49 51.83 -12.80
CA SER A 103 23.22 52.74 -13.70
C SER A 103 23.94 51.85 -14.72
N SER A 104 24.03 52.09 -16.02
CA SER A 104 23.76 53.26 -16.85
C SER A 104 23.83 52.82 -18.30
N VAL A 105 23.04 53.47 -19.15
CA VAL A 105 23.06 53.38 -20.61
C VAL A 105 24.41 53.85 -21.16
N HIS A 106 24.96 53.12 -22.14
CA HIS A 106 25.82 53.71 -23.17
C HIS A 106 25.46 53.12 -24.55
N TYR A 107 24.87 53.98 -25.37
CA TYR A 107 24.84 53.83 -26.83
C TYR A 107 26.19 54.33 -27.39
N ALA A 108 26.66 53.69 -28.45
CA ALA A 108 27.58 54.27 -29.41
C ALA A 108 27.03 54.04 -30.82
N GLU A 109 26.65 55.13 -31.48
CA GLU A 109 26.39 55.20 -32.91
C GLU A 109 27.70 55.09 -33.71
N GLY A 110 27.63 54.50 -34.91
CA GLY A 110 28.70 54.52 -35.88
C GLY A 110 28.36 53.68 -37.12
N ALA A 111 27.63 54.28 -38.06
CA ALA A 111 27.15 53.65 -39.29
C ALA A 111 28.26 53.42 -40.34
N ALA A 112 28.13 52.34 -41.13
CA ALA A 112 28.39 52.36 -42.57
C ALA A 112 27.61 51.24 -43.27
N GLN A 113 26.74 51.65 -44.19
CA GLN A 113 25.83 50.85 -45.00
C GLN A 113 26.52 50.37 -46.28
N ARG A 114 26.22 49.17 -46.78
CA ARG A 114 25.94 48.86 -48.21
C ARG A 114 25.58 47.36 -48.43
N PRO A 115 24.87 47.01 -49.54
CA PRO A 115 23.72 46.12 -49.49
C PRO A 115 23.89 44.82 -50.27
N GLY A 116 23.09 43.81 -49.90
CA GLY A 116 22.85 42.61 -50.71
C GLY A 116 22.10 41.53 -49.93
N MET A 117 20.87 41.21 -50.33
CA MET A 117 20.07 40.07 -49.89
C MET A 117 19.27 39.55 -51.11
N PRO A 118 18.73 38.31 -51.13
CA PRO A 118 19.18 37.05 -50.52
C PRO A 118 19.04 35.85 -51.54
N PRO A 119 19.12 34.55 -51.16
CA PRO A 119 18.02 33.89 -50.46
C PRO A 119 18.43 32.92 -49.32
N ILE A 120 17.62 32.99 -48.25
CA ILE A 120 17.10 31.94 -47.35
C ILE A 120 17.58 30.50 -47.62
N GLN A 121 18.30 29.92 -46.65
CA GLN A 121 18.02 28.61 -46.03
C GLN A 121 18.98 28.35 -44.84
N PRO A 122 18.65 28.86 -43.64
CA PRO A 122 18.99 28.14 -42.41
C PRO A 122 17.75 27.85 -41.54
N SER A 123 16.55 28.15 -42.05
CA SER A 123 15.31 27.94 -41.30
C SER A 123 15.07 26.46 -41.00
N ARG A 124 15.34 25.56 -41.94
CA ARG A 124 15.15 24.12 -41.70
C ARG A 124 16.11 23.55 -40.67
N ASP A 125 17.39 23.91 -40.70
CA ASP A 125 18.38 23.37 -39.77
C ASP A 125 18.22 23.96 -38.37
N ILE A 126 17.88 25.26 -38.27
CA ILE A 126 17.53 25.89 -36.98
C ILE A 126 16.23 25.30 -36.43
N ILE A 127 15.21 25.09 -37.28
CA ILE A 127 13.96 24.44 -36.86
C ILE A 127 14.21 22.98 -36.49
N ALA A 128 15.06 22.26 -37.21
CA ALA A 128 15.41 20.87 -36.91
C ALA A 128 16.20 20.75 -35.60
N ALA A 129 17.17 21.64 -35.36
CA ALA A 129 17.90 21.70 -34.09
C ALA A 129 16.96 22.07 -32.93
N GLN A 130 16.06 23.06 -33.12
CA GLN A 130 15.05 23.41 -32.12
C GLN A 130 14.06 22.27 -31.86
N LEU A 131 13.67 21.52 -32.89
CA LEU A 131 12.81 20.34 -32.75
C LEU A 131 13.55 19.22 -32.02
N GLN A 132 14.83 19.00 -32.31
CA GLN A 132 15.68 18.06 -31.58
C GLN A 132 15.80 18.46 -30.11
N ASP A 133 16.11 19.72 -29.80
CA ASP A 133 16.19 20.22 -28.42
C ASP A 133 14.86 20.08 -27.69
N LEU A 134 13.74 20.47 -28.31
CA LEU A 134 12.40 20.32 -27.73
C LEU A 134 12.02 18.85 -27.49
N SER A 135 12.35 17.96 -28.43
CA SER A 135 12.16 16.51 -28.24
C SER A 135 13.04 15.95 -27.12
N HIS A 136 14.29 16.42 -26.99
CA HIS A 136 15.17 16.05 -25.89
C HIS A 136 14.61 16.53 -24.54
N GLU A 137 14.08 17.74 -24.47
CA GLU A 137 13.43 18.26 -23.26
C GLU A 137 12.16 17.47 -22.91
N LYS A 138 11.30 17.18 -23.89
CA LYS A 138 10.11 16.33 -23.70
C LYS A 138 10.50 14.92 -23.25
N VAL A 139 11.53 14.31 -23.82
CA VAL A 139 12.04 12.98 -23.41
C VAL A 139 12.56 13.05 -21.97
N ARG A 140 13.31 14.09 -21.59
CA ARG A 140 13.80 14.24 -20.22
C ARG A 140 12.64 14.38 -19.24
N ALA A 141 11.64 15.20 -19.57
CA ALA A 141 10.44 15.37 -18.75
C ALA A 141 9.62 14.08 -18.64
N ALA A 142 9.47 13.32 -19.74
CA ALA A 142 8.79 12.02 -19.78
C ALA A 142 9.48 10.97 -18.88
N LYS A 143 10.81 10.97 -18.82
CA LYS A 143 11.57 10.13 -17.89
C LYS A 143 11.52 10.64 -16.44
N ASP A 144 11.18 11.90 -16.21
CA ASP A 144 11.11 12.54 -14.90
C ASP A 144 9.68 12.58 -14.31
N MET A 145 8.77 11.80 -14.90
CA MET A 145 7.48 11.47 -14.31
C MET A 145 7.32 9.96 -14.17
N ALA A 146 6.53 9.54 -13.19
CA ALA A 146 6.10 8.16 -13.06
C ALA A 146 4.64 8.05 -12.63
N PHE A 147 4.01 6.95 -13.01
CA PHE A 147 2.65 6.61 -12.60
C PHE A 147 2.63 5.40 -11.67
N VAL A 148 1.89 5.51 -10.58
CA VAL A 148 1.65 4.41 -9.64
C VAL A 148 0.17 4.09 -9.69
N PHE A 149 -0.15 2.87 -10.14
CA PHE A 149 -1.53 2.46 -10.35
C PHE A 149 -1.99 1.54 -9.22
N ASP A 150 -3.09 1.89 -8.56
CA ASP A 150 -3.95 0.86 -8.01
C ASP A 150 -4.58 0.02 -9.16
N ILE A 151 -5.06 -1.17 -8.83
CA ILE A 151 -5.53 -2.15 -9.81
C ILE A 151 -7.05 -2.27 -9.80
N ASP A 152 -7.61 -2.59 -8.64
CA ASP A 152 -9.02 -2.94 -8.49
C ASP A 152 -9.84 -1.65 -8.39
N GLY A 153 -10.74 -1.40 -9.34
CA GLY A 153 -11.48 -0.13 -9.45
C GLY A 153 -10.76 0.93 -10.29
N VAL A 154 -9.51 0.70 -10.73
CA VAL A 154 -8.76 1.60 -11.62
C VAL A 154 -8.52 1.00 -12.99
N LEU A 155 -7.97 -0.22 -13.04
CA LEU A 155 -7.63 -0.94 -14.27
C LEU A 155 -8.60 -2.09 -14.56
N VAL A 156 -9.11 -2.73 -13.50
CA VAL A 156 -10.03 -3.88 -13.59
C VAL A 156 -11.06 -3.85 -12.46
N HIS A 157 -12.16 -4.59 -12.63
CA HIS A 157 -13.10 -4.95 -11.59
C HIS A 157 -13.11 -6.47 -11.43
N GLY A 158 -12.36 -7.00 -10.46
CA GLY A 158 -12.10 -8.43 -10.41
C GLY A 158 -11.39 -8.87 -11.69
N ASP A 159 -12.02 -9.73 -12.49
CA ASP A 159 -11.46 -10.19 -13.76
C ASP A 159 -11.99 -9.41 -14.98
N ARG A 160 -12.83 -8.39 -14.76
CA ARG A 160 -13.40 -7.56 -15.82
C ARG A 160 -12.51 -6.35 -16.12
N LEU A 161 -12.08 -6.21 -17.37
CA LEU A 161 -11.31 -5.07 -17.85
C LEU A 161 -12.10 -3.75 -17.74
N ILE A 162 -11.45 -2.69 -17.25
CA ILE A 162 -11.86 -1.30 -17.50
C ILE A 162 -11.19 -0.87 -18.82
N PRO A 163 -11.95 -0.59 -19.90
CA PRO A 163 -11.38 -0.38 -21.24
C PRO A 163 -10.28 0.69 -21.29
N GLU A 164 -10.45 1.76 -20.51
CA GLU A 164 -9.51 2.86 -20.38
C GLU A 164 -8.17 2.44 -19.79
N GLY A 165 -8.15 1.43 -18.90
CA GLY A 165 -6.93 0.87 -18.34
C GLY A 165 -6.03 0.23 -19.41
N LYS A 166 -6.61 -0.50 -20.37
CA LYS A 166 -5.87 -1.03 -21.52
C LYS A 166 -5.24 0.10 -22.34
N ARG A 167 -6.01 1.16 -22.64
CA ARG A 167 -5.51 2.27 -23.45
C ARG A 167 -4.36 3.01 -22.77
N VAL A 168 -4.47 3.23 -21.46
CA VAL A 168 -3.40 3.86 -20.67
C VAL A 168 -2.09 3.08 -20.78
N LEU A 169 -2.14 1.75 -20.65
CA LEU A 169 -0.93 0.95 -20.73
C LEU A 169 -0.32 0.93 -22.13
N GLU A 170 -1.10 1.03 -23.19
CA GLU A 170 -0.57 1.21 -24.56
C GLU A 170 0.22 2.53 -24.65
N ILE A 171 -0.38 3.63 -24.18
CA ILE A 171 0.25 4.96 -24.18
C ILE A 171 1.56 4.92 -23.40
N LEU A 172 1.55 4.39 -22.17
CA LEU A 172 2.73 4.35 -21.31
C LEU A 172 3.80 3.39 -21.80
N ASN A 173 3.46 2.38 -22.61
CA ASN A 173 4.43 1.43 -23.17
C ASN A 173 4.94 1.79 -24.57
N GLY A 174 4.69 3.01 -25.05
CA GLY A 174 5.31 3.54 -26.26
C GLY A 174 4.33 3.95 -27.36
N ASP A 175 3.02 3.73 -27.19
CA ASP A 175 2.02 4.29 -28.12
C ASP A 175 1.73 5.77 -27.81
N ASN A 176 2.77 6.59 -27.91
CA ASN A 176 2.76 8.02 -27.65
C ASN A 176 3.70 8.76 -28.61
N GLU A 177 3.61 10.10 -28.67
CA GLU A 177 4.38 10.97 -29.58
C GLU A 177 5.88 10.67 -29.60
N LEU A 178 6.45 10.27 -28.47
CA LEU A 178 7.89 10.05 -28.30
C LEU A 178 8.31 8.61 -28.62
N GLY A 179 7.38 7.67 -28.70
CA GLY A 179 7.70 6.24 -28.90
C GLY A 179 8.48 5.61 -27.75
N ILE A 180 8.53 6.26 -26.57
CA ILE A 180 9.25 5.76 -25.40
C ILE A 180 8.30 5.26 -24.33
N LYS A 181 8.80 4.38 -23.47
CA LYS A 181 8.08 4.00 -22.26
C LYS A 181 8.09 5.15 -21.26
N ILE A 182 6.95 5.42 -20.64
CA ILE A 182 6.84 6.30 -19.48
C ILE A 182 6.83 5.41 -18.22
N PRO A 183 7.67 5.69 -17.22
CA PRO A 183 7.80 4.86 -16.02
C PRO A 183 6.46 4.68 -15.32
N HIS A 184 6.12 3.43 -15.01
CA HIS A 184 4.96 3.13 -14.20
C HIS A 184 5.14 1.84 -13.42
N ILE A 185 4.45 1.74 -12.28
CA ILE A 185 4.39 0.54 -11.44
C ILE A 185 2.94 0.29 -11.01
N PHE A 186 2.68 -0.93 -10.53
CA PHE A 186 1.40 -1.33 -9.98
C PHE A 186 1.54 -1.53 -8.48
N LEU A 187 0.73 -0.82 -7.70
CA LEU A 187 0.72 -0.87 -6.24
C LEU A 187 -0.69 -1.22 -5.76
N THR A 188 -0.89 -2.48 -5.38
CA THR A 188 -2.20 -3.00 -4.97
C THR A 188 -2.19 -3.49 -3.52
N ASN A 189 -3.29 -3.25 -2.82
CA ASN A 189 -3.56 -3.94 -1.55
C ASN A 189 -4.14 -5.35 -1.75
N GLY A 190 -4.45 -5.74 -3.00
CA GLY A 190 -4.82 -7.09 -3.37
C GLY A 190 -3.72 -8.12 -3.04
N SER A 191 -4.15 -9.33 -2.65
CA SER A 191 -3.29 -10.38 -2.10
C SER A 191 -3.75 -11.79 -2.47
N GLY A 192 -2.96 -12.78 -2.07
CA GLY A 192 -3.39 -14.19 -2.01
C GLY A 192 -3.00 -15.04 -3.21
N LYS A 193 -2.24 -14.45 -4.15
CA LYS A 193 -1.56 -15.16 -5.25
C LYS A 193 -0.11 -14.70 -5.30
N LEU A 194 0.76 -15.56 -5.82
CA LEU A 194 2.11 -15.21 -6.22
C LEU A 194 2.09 -14.12 -7.29
N GLU A 195 3.09 -13.23 -7.28
CA GLU A 195 3.20 -12.10 -8.20
C GLU A 195 3.22 -12.57 -9.66
N GLY A 196 4.00 -13.61 -9.99
CA GLY A 196 4.10 -14.13 -11.35
C GLY A 196 2.75 -14.50 -11.96
N PRO A 197 2.00 -15.46 -11.38
CA PRO A 197 0.65 -15.80 -11.81
C PRO A 197 -0.33 -14.61 -11.84
N ARG A 198 -0.21 -13.66 -10.91
CA ARG A 198 -1.05 -12.45 -10.91
C ARG A 198 -0.71 -11.52 -12.06
N CYS A 199 0.57 -11.27 -12.33
CA CYS A 199 1.04 -10.50 -13.47
C CYS A 199 0.62 -11.13 -14.79
N GLU A 200 0.71 -12.46 -14.93
CA GLU A 200 0.23 -13.17 -16.12
C GLU A 200 -1.28 -13.01 -16.34
N GLN A 201 -2.06 -13.11 -15.26
CA GLN A 201 -3.51 -12.92 -15.30
C GLN A 201 -3.85 -11.50 -15.78
N LEU A 202 -3.26 -10.49 -15.15
CA LEU A 202 -3.49 -9.09 -15.50
C LEU A 202 -2.99 -8.77 -16.91
N SER A 203 -1.86 -9.34 -17.34
CA SER A 203 -1.34 -9.15 -18.69
C SER A 203 -2.32 -9.64 -19.76
N LYS A 204 -3.02 -10.76 -19.51
CA LYS A 204 -4.05 -11.29 -20.41
C LYS A 204 -5.28 -10.38 -20.47
N ILE A 205 -5.74 -9.89 -19.32
CA ILE A 205 -6.92 -9.02 -19.22
C ILE A 205 -6.67 -7.67 -19.89
N LEU A 206 -5.55 -7.04 -19.55
CA LEU A 206 -5.15 -5.71 -20.04
C LEU A 206 -4.55 -5.74 -21.45
N LYS A 207 -4.22 -6.94 -21.95
CA LYS A 207 -3.56 -7.16 -23.25
C LYS A 207 -2.25 -6.37 -23.38
N ASN A 208 -1.53 -6.28 -22.26
CA ASN A 208 -0.25 -5.57 -22.15
C ASN A 208 0.66 -6.33 -21.18
N PRO A 209 1.95 -6.54 -21.48
CA PRO A 209 2.84 -7.32 -20.61
C PRO A 209 3.15 -6.58 -19.30
N ILE A 210 2.94 -7.27 -18.18
CA ILE A 210 3.27 -6.78 -16.82
C ILE A 210 4.41 -7.62 -16.25
N SER A 211 5.46 -6.94 -15.81
CA SER A 211 6.62 -7.56 -15.17
C SER A 211 6.42 -7.62 -13.67
N THR A 212 6.90 -8.69 -13.02
CA THR A 212 6.94 -8.77 -11.56
C THR A 212 7.87 -7.72 -10.94
N GLU A 213 8.81 -7.16 -11.71
CA GLU A 213 9.72 -6.10 -11.25
C GLU A 213 9.05 -4.74 -11.06
N GLN A 214 7.86 -4.54 -11.63
CA GLN A 214 7.07 -3.30 -11.48
C GLN A 214 5.76 -3.54 -10.71
N PHE A 215 5.66 -4.66 -9.98
CA PHE A 215 4.42 -5.11 -9.36
C PHE A 215 4.57 -5.31 -7.85
N ILE A 216 3.75 -4.62 -7.07
CA ILE A 216 3.78 -4.66 -5.61
C ILE A 216 2.40 -5.08 -5.11
N GLN A 217 2.33 -6.20 -4.41
CA GLN A 217 1.17 -6.64 -3.64
C GLN A 217 1.33 -6.23 -2.17
N SER A 218 0.22 -6.27 -1.42
CA SER A 218 0.22 -5.94 0.01
C SER A 218 1.22 -6.75 0.84
N HIS A 219 1.41 -8.03 0.53
CA HIS A 219 2.36 -8.90 1.23
C HIS A 219 3.81 -8.82 0.70
N THR A 220 4.06 -8.20 -0.45
CA THR A 220 5.41 -8.16 -1.06
C THR A 220 6.46 -7.54 -0.13
N PRO A 221 6.21 -6.41 0.57
CA PRO A 221 7.17 -5.85 1.53
C PRO A 221 7.44 -6.76 2.74
N MET A 222 6.51 -7.67 3.08
CA MET A 222 6.65 -8.58 4.22
C MET A 222 7.73 -9.65 4.00
N ARG A 223 8.27 -9.78 2.77
CA ARG A 223 9.41 -10.68 2.49
C ARG A 223 10.62 -10.39 3.37
N ALA A 224 10.82 -9.14 3.77
CA ALA A 224 11.91 -8.74 4.67
C ALA A 224 11.79 -9.37 6.06
N LEU A 225 10.59 -9.78 6.47
CA LEU A 225 10.35 -10.41 7.78
C LEU A 225 10.88 -11.85 7.86
N ALA A 226 11.19 -12.48 6.73
CA ALA A 226 11.74 -13.84 6.68
C ALA A 226 13.10 -13.97 7.38
N GLU A 227 13.88 -12.88 7.44
CA GLU A 227 15.18 -12.84 8.13
C GLU A 227 15.05 -12.80 9.66
N TYR A 228 13.90 -12.38 10.17
CA TYR A 228 13.70 -12.11 11.60
C TYR A 228 12.94 -13.22 12.34
N TYR A 229 12.10 -13.98 11.64
CA TYR A 229 11.20 -14.95 12.27
C TYR A 229 11.41 -16.37 11.71
N PRO A 230 11.98 -17.28 12.52
CA PRO A 230 12.18 -18.68 12.14
C PRO A 230 10.87 -19.41 11.85
N THR A 231 9.91 -19.34 12.77
CA THR A 231 8.61 -20.02 12.67
C THR A 231 7.46 -19.02 12.63
N VAL A 232 6.67 -19.02 11.55
CA VAL A 232 5.58 -18.06 11.36
C VAL A 232 4.24 -18.75 11.09
N LEU A 233 3.16 -18.20 11.63
CA LEU A 233 1.81 -18.51 11.17
C LEU A 233 1.46 -17.60 9.99
N VAL A 234 1.16 -18.18 8.83
CA VAL A 234 0.71 -17.45 7.65
C VAL A 234 -0.79 -17.66 7.44
N VAL A 235 -1.56 -16.57 7.47
CA VAL A 235 -3.02 -16.57 7.39
C VAL A 235 -3.50 -15.92 6.09
N GLY A 236 -4.56 -16.51 5.52
CA GLY A 236 -5.28 -15.96 4.37
C GLY A 236 -5.02 -16.67 3.05
N GLY A 237 -5.73 -16.20 2.01
CA GLY A 237 -5.60 -16.67 0.63
C GLY A 237 -6.49 -17.86 0.32
N GLU A 238 -6.73 -18.09 -0.97
CA GLU A 238 -7.55 -19.20 -1.43
C GLU A 238 -6.79 -20.53 -1.29
N GLY A 239 -7.42 -21.52 -0.66
CA GLY A 239 -6.82 -22.85 -0.47
C GLY A 239 -5.51 -22.83 0.32
N TYR A 240 -5.29 -21.82 1.16
CA TYR A 240 -4.08 -21.68 1.98
C TYR A 240 -2.77 -21.57 1.17
N LYS A 241 -2.88 -21.14 -0.10
CA LYS A 241 -1.74 -20.92 -1.00
C LYS A 241 -0.80 -19.82 -0.55
N CYS A 242 -1.14 -19.03 0.47
CA CYS A 242 -0.19 -18.11 1.08
C CYS A 242 1.04 -18.82 1.67
N ARG A 243 0.98 -20.14 1.91
CA ARG A 243 2.19 -20.94 2.19
C ARG A 243 3.22 -20.81 1.07
N GLU A 244 2.80 -21.00 -0.18
CA GLU A 244 3.71 -20.97 -1.35
C GLU A 244 4.32 -19.57 -1.52
N VAL A 245 3.54 -18.53 -1.23
CA VAL A 245 4.03 -17.13 -1.19
C VAL A 245 5.13 -16.97 -0.15
N ALA A 246 4.90 -17.44 1.08
CA ALA A 246 5.89 -17.37 2.14
C ALA A 246 7.14 -18.22 1.85
N GLU A 247 6.98 -19.41 1.25
CA GLU A 247 8.09 -20.26 0.79
C GLU A 247 8.95 -19.52 -0.25
N GLN A 248 8.32 -18.84 -1.23
CA GLN A 248 9.04 -18.05 -2.24
C GLN A 248 9.76 -16.83 -1.65
N TYR A 249 9.22 -16.22 -0.59
CA TYR A 249 9.86 -15.11 0.11
C TYR A 249 11.02 -15.54 1.02
N GLY A 250 11.20 -16.84 1.25
CA GLY A 250 12.33 -17.39 2.02
C GLY A 250 12.04 -17.62 3.50
N PHE A 251 10.76 -17.64 3.93
CA PHE A 251 10.41 -18.07 5.29
C PHE A 251 10.77 -19.54 5.49
N GLN A 252 11.34 -19.87 6.66
CA GLN A 252 11.93 -21.19 6.92
C GLN A 252 10.89 -22.20 7.39
N ASP A 253 10.20 -21.91 8.49
CA ASP A 253 9.18 -22.78 9.07
C ASP A 253 7.80 -22.11 9.02
N ILE A 254 6.99 -22.54 8.07
CA ILE A 254 5.69 -21.94 7.79
C ILE A 254 4.58 -22.84 8.33
N VAL A 255 3.76 -22.29 9.22
CA VAL A 255 2.51 -22.87 9.70
C VAL A 255 1.36 -22.18 8.99
N VAL A 256 0.34 -22.94 8.58
CA VAL A 256 -0.95 -22.36 8.13
C VAL A 256 -2.08 -22.88 9.01
N PRO A 257 -3.25 -22.18 9.08
CA PRO A 257 -4.37 -22.60 9.90
C PRO A 257 -4.76 -24.08 9.76
N ASN A 258 -4.70 -24.62 8.54
CA ASN A 258 -5.01 -26.04 8.30
C ASN A 258 -4.09 -27.01 9.01
N ASP A 259 -2.80 -26.69 9.22
CA ASP A 259 -1.90 -27.56 9.97
C ASP A 259 -2.36 -27.71 11.42
N ILE A 260 -2.82 -26.59 12.00
CA ILE A 260 -3.28 -26.50 13.38
C ILE A 260 -4.61 -27.24 13.55
N ILE A 261 -5.55 -27.06 12.62
CA ILE A 261 -6.82 -27.80 12.63
C ILE A 261 -6.64 -29.29 12.38
N ALA A 262 -5.68 -29.69 11.55
CA ALA A 262 -5.33 -31.09 11.36
C ALA A 262 -4.71 -31.72 12.62
N TRP A 263 -4.05 -30.92 13.47
CA TRP A 263 -3.49 -31.36 14.75
C TRP A 263 -4.55 -31.43 15.85
N ASP A 264 -5.29 -30.35 16.06
CA ASP A 264 -6.35 -30.26 17.07
C ASP A 264 -7.65 -29.67 16.44
N PRO A 265 -8.58 -30.56 16.02
CA PRO A 265 -9.85 -30.12 15.46
C PRO A 265 -10.75 -29.37 16.44
N THR A 266 -10.50 -29.46 17.76
CA THR A 266 -11.35 -28.82 18.77
C THR A 266 -11.27 -27.29 18.74
N ILE A 267 -10.22 -26.74 18.12
CA ILE A 267 -10.03 -25.29 17.91
C ILE A 267 -11.10 -24.70 17.00
N ALA A 268 -11.61 -25.47 16.02
CA ALA A 268 -12.62 -25.02 15.06
C ALA A 268 -13.90 -25.86 15.16
N PRO A 269 -14.69 -25.72 16.23
CA PRO A 269 -15.82 -26.61 16.52
C PRO A 269 -16.95 -26.56 15.48
N TYR A 270 -17.03 -25.46 14.71
CA TYR A 270 -18.06 -25.25 13.70
C TYR A 270 -17.59 -25.53 12.27
N ARG A 271 -16.30 -25.84 12.08
CA ARG A 271 -15.72 -26.08 10.77
C ARG A 271 -15.79 -27.56 10.42
N VAL A 272 -16.17 -27.85 9.17
CA VAL A 272 -16.02 -29.19 8.61
C VAL A 272 -14.68 -29.26 7.89
N PHE A 273 -13.71 -29.94 8.50
CA PHE A 273 -12.38 -30.10 7.92
C PHE A 273 -12.38 -31.19 6.84
N THR A 274 -12.13 -30.79 5.60
CA THR A 274 -12.25 -31.67 4.43
C THR A 274 -11.02 -32.54 4.22
N GLU A 275 -11.17 -33.62 3.45
CA GLU A 275 -10.06 -34.51 3.13
C GLU A 275 -8.99 -33.82 2.26
N GLU A 276 -9.38 -32.92 1.36
CA GLU A 276 -8.44 -32.16 0.52
C GLU A 276 -7.60 -31.18 1.34
N GLU A 277 -8.20 -30.52 2.33
CA GLU A 277 -7.48 -29.68 3.29
C GLU A 277 -6.52 -30.52 4.14
N ARG A 278 -6.95 -31.70 4.58
CA ARG A 278 -6.10 -32.62 5.35
C ARG A 278 -4.89 -33.11 4.55
N LYS A 279 -5.06 -33.42 3.26
CA LYS A 279 -3.96 -33.84 2.36
C LYS A 279 -2.87 -32.79 2.19
N THR A 280 -3.25 -31.52 2.23
CA THR A 280 -2.32 -30.38 2.06
C THR A 280 -1.75 -29.86 3.39
N SER A 281 -2.21 -30.41 4.51
CA SER A 281 -1.78 -30.03 5.86
C SER A 281 -0.50 -30.75 6.28
N ARG A 282 0.30 -30.06 7.10
CA ARG A 282 1.53 -30.57 7.71
C ARG A 282 1.39 -30.50 9.25
N PRO A 283 0.50 -31.30 9.87
CA PRO A 283 0.24 -31.22 11.30
C PRO A 283 1.48 -31.61 12.11
N ARG A 284 1.67 -30.92 13.24
CA ARG A 284 2.76 -31.13 14.20
C ARG A 284 2.20 -31.00 15.60
N ASP A 285 2.98 -31.44 16.60
CA ASP A 285 2.62 -31.20 17.99
C ASP A 285 2.89 -29.75 18.38
N PHE A 286 1.91 -28.88 18.12
CA PHE A 286 2.02 -27.43 18.37
C PHE A 286 2.10 -27.06 19.86
N SER A 287 1.85 -28.02 20.78
CA SER A 287 2.09 -27.81 22.21
C SER A 287 3.58 -27.80 22.60
N LYS A 288 4.45 -28.30 21.71
CA LYS A 288 5.89 -28.46 21.95
C LYS A 288 6.77 -27.49 21.17
N MET A 289 6.17 -26.58 20.43
CA MET A 289 6.87 -25.57 19.64
C MET A 289 6.23 -24.19 19.84
N ASN A 290 6.98 -23.17 19.48
CA ASN A 290 6.54 -21.79 19.55
C ASN A 290 6.37 -21.27 18.12
N ILE A 291 5.37 -20.42 17.92
CA ILE A 291 5.23 -19.61 16.71
C ILE A 291 5.75 -18.22 17.05
N ASP A 292 6.71 -17.71 16.28
CA ASP A 292 7.41 -16.47 16.61
C ASP A 292 6.65 -15.22 16.17
N ALA A 293 5.86 -15.33 15.09
CA ALA A 293 5.06 -14.22 14.57
C ALA A 293 3.85 -14.69 13.76
N ILE A 294 2.85 -13.82 13.67
CA ILE A 294 1.64 -14.02 12.86
C ILE A 294 1.68 -13.09 11.65
N MET A 295 1.55 -13.66 10.46
CA MET A 295 1.57 -12.96 9.17
C MET A 295 0.22 -13.13 8.48
N VAL A 296 -0.60 -12.09 8.50
CA VAL A 296 -1.88 -12.07 7.78
C VAL A 296 -1.63 -11.54 6.37
N PHE A 297 -1.28 -12.43 5.45
CA PHE A 297 -0.90 -12.10 4.07
C PHE A 297 -2.08 -11.69 3.21
N SER A 298 -3.26 -12.25 3.47
CA SER A 298 -4.45 -12.00 2.65
C SER A 298 -5.73 -12.12 3.48
N ASP A 299 -6.86 -11.82 2.87
CA ASP A 299 -8.18 -12.05 3.46
C ASP A 299 -8.35 -13.52 3.82
N SER A 300 -8.83 -13.76 5.04
CA SER A 300 -9.25 -15.08 5.50
C SER A 300 -10.49 -15.56 4.72
N ARG A 301 -10.60 -16.87 4.48
CA ARG A 301 -11.80 -17.50 3.90
C ARG A 301 -12.69 -18.16 4.95
N ASP A 302 -12.20 -18.24 6.19
CA ASP A 302 -12.90 -18.75 7.35
C ASP A 302 -12.56 -17.88 8.57
N TYR A 303 -13.28 -16.75 8.68
CA TYR A 303 -13.01 -15.75 9.69
C TYR A 303 -13.08 -16.32 11.10
N ALA A 304 -14.04 -17.21 11.38
CA ALA A 304 -14.23 -17.76 12.72
C ALA A 304 -13.01 -18.59 13.15
N THR A 305 -12.56 -19.51 12.30
CA THR A 305 -11.42 -20.37 12.61
C THR A 305 -10.12 -19.58 12.68
N ASP A 306 -9.86 -18.72 11.69
CA ASP A 306 -8.61 -17.98 11.63
C ASP A 306 -8.50 -16.97 12.78
N MET A 307 -9.61 -16.30 13.16
CA MET A 307 -9.64 -15.44 14.33
C MET A 307 -9.40 -16.20 15.63
N GLN A 308 -9.98 -17.39 15.78
CA GLN A 308 -9.79 -18.22 16.99
C GLN A 308 -8.32 -18.64 17.13
N ILE A 309 -7.71 -19.15 16.06
CA ILE A 309 -6.29 -19.53 16.03
C ILE A 309 -5.38 -18.35 16.40
N ILE A 310 -5.62 -17.18 15.77
CA ILE A 310 -4.84 -15.98 16.06
C ILE A 310 -5.03 -15.56 17.53
N MET A 311 -6.25 -15.63 18.06
CA MET A 311 -6.52 -15.24 19.44
C MET A 311 -5.84 -16.17 20.45
N ASP A 312 -5.83 -17.48 20.19
CA ASP A 312 -5.14 -18.44 21.03
C ASP A 312 -3.64 -18.18 21.07
N LEU A 313 -3.04 -17.84 19.92
CA LEU A 313 -1.62 -17.46 19.85
C LEU A 313 -1.32 -16.14 20.54
N LEU A 314 -2.12 -15.09 20.29
CA LEU A 314 -1.91 -13.77 20.91
C LEU A 314 -2.09 -13.79 22.43
N ARG A 315 -2.82 -14.78 22.96
CA ARG A 315 -3.01 -15.00 24.40
C ARG A 315 -2.11 -16.09 24.98
N SER A 316 -1.29 -16.75 24.17
CA SER A 316 -0.39 -17.81 24.62
C SER A 316 0.88 -17.26 25.27
N GLU A 317 1.57 -18.09 26.04
CA GLU A 317 2.92 -17.79 26.51
C GLU A 317 3.91 -17.90 25.35
N ASN A 318 4.33 -16.76 24.79
CA ASN A 318 5.33 -16.65 23.73
C ASN A 318 5.01 -17.50 22.48
N GLY A 319 3.74 -17.56 22.07
CA GLY A 319 3.32 -18.24 20.84
C GLY A 319 3.20 -19.76 20.95
N ARG A 320 3.13 -20.32 22.17
CA ARG A 320 2.98 -21.77 22.39
C ARG A 320 1.52 -22.18 22.60
N PHE A 321 0.99 -23.00 21.70
CA PHE A 321 -0.38 -23.53 21.86
C PHE A 321 -0.56 -24.32 23.17
N GLY A 322 -1.76 -24.25 23.73
CA GLY A 322 -2.12 -24.90 25.00
C GLY A 322 -1.64 -24.15 26.26
N THR A 323 -1.10 -22.94 26.12
CA THR A 323 -0.69 -22.08 27.23
C THR A 323 -1.54 -20.79 27.28
N MET A 324 -1.47 -20.07 28.40
CA MET A 324 -2.17 -18.80 28.59
C MET A 324 -1.21 -17.81 29.27
N ALA A 325 -0.92 -16.70 28.60
CA ALA A 325 -0.07 -15.64 29.11
C ALA A 325 -0.64 -15.05 30.40
N LYS A 326 0.23 -14.85 31.40
CA LYS A 326 -0.13 -14.14 32.63
C LYS A 326 -0.14 -12.63 32.40
N ASP A 327 0.76 -12.16 31.55
CA ASP A 327 0.81 -10.79 31.08
C ASP A 327 0.60 -10.76 29.55
N PRO A 328 -0.54 -10.24 29.08
CA PRO A 328 -0.87 -10.20 27.66
C PRO A 328 0.03 -9.23 26.87
N VAL A 329 0.84 -8.38 27.52
CA VAL A 329 1.72 -7.43 26.85
C VAL A 329 3.13 -7.98 26.67
N SER A 330 3.76 -8.49 27.72
CA SER A 330 5.17 -8.91 27.66
C SER A 330 5.40 -10.28 27.00
N GLN A 331 4.38 -11.14 26.97
CA GLN A 331 4.49 -12.51 26.47
C GLN A 331 3.81 -12.72 25.10
N ARG A 332 3.29 -11.65 24.48
CA ARG A 332 2.63 -11.73 23.18
C ARG A 332 3.64 -11.83 22.05
N ILE A 333 3.23 -12.49 20.98
CA ILE A 333 3.98 -12.49 19.72
C ILE A 333 3.47 -11.37 18.80
N PRO A 334 4.33 -10.83 17.91
CA PRO A 334 3.93 -9.81 16.95
C PRO A 334 2.95 -10.35 15.91
N ILE A 335 2.04 -9.48 15.49
CA ILE A 335 1.12 -9.72 14.37
C ILE A 335 1.26 -8.63 13.31
N TYR A 336 1.33 -9.08 12.06
CA TYR A 336 1.48 -8.25 10.88
C TYR A 336 0.30 -8.44 9.94
N PHE A 337 -0.26 -7.35 9.44
CA PHE A 337 -1.27 -7.35 8.40
C PHE A 337 -0.68 -6.78 7.11
N SER A 338 -0.97 -7.42 5.99
CA SER A 338 -0.47 -6.96 4.69
C SER A 338 -1.15 -5.67 4.22
N GLN A 339 -2.38 -5.39 4.67
CA GLN A 339 -3.14 -4.19 4.29
C GLN A 339 -4.19 -3.77 5.33
N GLY A 340 -4.65 -2.52 5.24
CA GLY A 340 -5.57 -1.90 6.20
C GLY A 340 -6.96 -1.50 5.66
N ASP A 341 -7.28 -1.80 4.41
CA ASP A 341 -8.49 -1.39 3.72
C ASP A 341 -9.74 -2.03 4.33
N MET A 342 -10.72 -1.18 4.63
CA MET A 342 -12.03 -1.64 5.10
C MET A 342 -12.84 -2.26 3.98
N LEU A 343 -12.73 -1.70 2.78
CA LEU A 343 -13.55 -2.03 1.63
C LEU A 343 -12.68 -2.25 0.40
N CYS A 344 -13.06 -3.21 -0.43
CA CYS A 344 -12.46 -3.46 -1.74
C CYS A 344 -13.55 -3.51 -2.84
N PRO A 345 -13.28 -2.97 -4.04
CA PRO A 345 -14.17 -3.12 -5.17
C PRO A 345 -14.07 -4.55 -5.74
N THR A 346 -15.19 -5.11 -6.16
CA THR A 346 -15.26 -6.43 -6.83
C THR A 346 -16.22 -6.35 -8.02
N GLU A 347 -16.59 -7.48 -8.61
CA GLU A 347 -17.64 -7.53 -9.63
C GLU A 347 -19.03 -7.17 -9.09
N HIS A 348 -19.20 -7.15 -7.76
CA HIS A 348 -20.44 -6.77 -7.11
C HIS A 348 -20.67 -5.25 -7.20
N PRO A 349 -21.92 -4.76 -7.35
CA PRO A 349 -22.21 -3.32 -7.49
C PRO A 349 -21.76 -2.44 -6.31
N PHE A 350 -21.62 -3.04 -5.13
CA PHE A 350 -21.22 -2.36 -3.90
C PHE A 350 -19.91 -2.97 -3.37
N PRO A 351 -18.92 -2.17 -2.92
CA PRO A 351 -17.66 -2.66 -2.35
C PRO A 351 -17.86 -3.68 -1.22
N ARG A 352 -17.00 -4.70 -1.15
CA ARG A 352 -17.03 -5.77 -0.13
C ARG A 352 -16.06 -5.48 1.00
N MET A 353 -16.27 -6.10 2.16
CA MET A 353 -15.31 -6.02 3.27
C MET A 353 -13.98 -6.65 2.87
N SER A 354 -12.88 -6.08 3.36
CA SER A 354 -11.52 -6.57 3.16
C SER A 354 -10.76 -6.73 4.48
N GLN A 355 -9.45 -6.94 4.46
CA GLN A 355 -8.65 -7.36 5.61
C GLN A 355 -8.70 -6.34 6.76
N GLY A 356 -8.92 -5.06 6.47
CA GLY A 356 -9.15 -4.04 7.50
C GLY A 356 -10.35 -4.37 8.39
N ALA A 357 -11.45 -4.89 7.82
CA ALA A 357 -12.62 -5.32 8.62
C ALA A 357 -12.29 -6.53 9.50
N PHE A 358 -11.55 -7.50 8.96
CA PHE A 358 -11.04 -8.65 9.72
C PHE A 358 -10.15 -8.21 10.89
N ARG A 359 -9.20 -7.30 10.62
CA ARG A 359 -8.29 -6.72 11.61
C ARG A 359 -9.05 -6.01 12.73
N ILE A 360 -10.00 -5.13 12.41
CA ILE A 360 -10.78 -4.40 13.43
C ILE A 360 -11.59 -5.37 14.31
N GLY A 361 -12.19 -6.41 13.71
CA GLY A 361 -12.89 -7.45 14.46
C GLY A 361 -11.95 -8.15 15.45
N LEU A 362 -10.75 -8.53 15.00
CA LEU A 362 -9.74 -9.16 15.83
C LEU A 362 -9.25 -8.26 16.97
N GLU A 363 -9.01 -6.97 16.69
CA GLU A 363 -8.64 -5.98 17.70
C GLU A 363 -9.70 -5.84 18.79
N ALA A 364 -10.97 -5.74 18.39
CA ALA A 364 -12.09 -5.63 19.32
C ALA A 364 -12.19 -6.88 20.21
N MET A 365 -12.01 -8.07 19.64
CA MET A 365 -11.99 -9.32 20.40
C MET A 365 -10.80 -9.37 21.37
N TYR A 366 -9.60 -9.01 20.91
CA TYR A 366 -8.41 -9.00 21.77
C TYR A 366 -8.60 -8.08 22.97
N LYS A 367 -9.08 -6.85 22.75
CA LYS A 367 -9.35 -5.90 23.83
C LYS A 367 -10.43 -6.41 24.77
N SER A 368 -11.51 -6.97 24.24
CA SER A 368 -12.59 -7.52 25.06
C SER A 368 -12.11 -8.64 25.99
N LEU A 369 -11.22 -9.51 25.49
CA LEU A 369 -10.72 -10.67 26.23
C LEU A 369 -9.58 -10.35 27.19
N THR A 370 -8.73 -9.37 26.88
CA THR A 370 -7.50 -9.08 27.64
C THR A 370 -7.55 -7.76 28.42
N GLY A 371 -8.47 -6.86 28.07
CA GLY A 371 -8.50 -5.48 28.57
C GLY A 371 -7.44 -4.55 27.96
N VAL A 372 -6.61 -5.04 27.03
CA VAL A 372 -5.47 -4.32 26.46
C VAL A 372 -5.66 -4.13 24.95
N GLU A 373 -5.19 -2.99 24.42
CA GLU A 373 -5.18 -2.77 22.96
C GLU A 373 -4.17 -3.69 22.27
N LEU A 374 -4.58 -4.28 21.15
CA LEU A 374 -3.70 -5.12 20.35
C LEU A 374 -2.61 -4.24 19.72
N GLU A 375 -1.35 -4.63 19.92
CA GLU A 375 -0.25 -4.05 19.16
C GLU A 375 -0.04 -4.83 17.87
N ARG A 376 0.05 -4.11 16.77
CA ARG A 376 0.14 -4.67 15.42
C ARG A 376 0.99 -3.79 14.52
N VAL A 377 1.45 -4.37 13.42
CA VAL A 377 2.03 -3.65 12.29
C VAL A 377 1.15 -3.87 11.07
N VAL A 378 0.89 -2.82 10.32
CA VAL A 378 0.11 -2.86 9.09
C VAL A 378 0.98 -2.37 7.95
N TYR A 379 1.00 -3.14 6.88
CA TYR A 379 1.57 -2.78 5.59
C TYR A 379 0.44 -2.35 4.64
N GLY A 380 0.77 -2.20 3.38
CA GLY A 380 -0.18 -1.78 2.35
C GLY A 380 -0.46 -0.29 2.44
N LYS A 381 -1.15 0.22 1.43
CA LYS A 381 -1.62 1.61 1.43
C LYS A 381 -2.61 1.79 2.60
N PRO A 382 -2.60 2.93 3.31
CA PRO A 382 -1.80 4.14 3.09
C PRO A 382 -0.45 4.20 3.85
N GLU A 383 0.09 3.07 4.31
CA GLU A 383 1.23 3.07 5.24
C GLU A 383 2.55 3.46 4.58
N LEU A 384 3.36 4.25 5.29
CA LEU A 384 4.61 4.84 4.78
C LEU A 384 5.58 3.79 4.24
N ALA A 385 5.67 2.63 4.89
CA ALA A 385 6.56 1.55 4.50
C ALA A 385 6.29 1.07 3.06
N THR A 386 5.03 1.04 2.65
CA THR A 386 4.63 0.61 1.31
C THR A 386 5.03 1.62 0.24
N TYR A 387 4.92 2.92 0.53
CA TYR A 387 5.34 3.98 -0.41
C TYR A 387 6.87 4.08 -0.53
N LYS A 388 7.60 3.91 0.58
CA LYS A 388 9.07 3.82 0.51
C LYS A 388 9.54 2.61 -0.29
N TYR A 389 8.90 1.46 -0.12
CA TYR A 389 9.20 0.30 -0.95
C TYR A 389 8.90 0.56 -2.43
N ALA A 390 7.83 1.31 -2.72
CA ALA A 390 7.51 1.71 -4.08
C ALA A 390 8.56 2.63 -4.72
N ASP A 391 9.21 3.54 -3.96
CA ASP A 391 10.33 4.34 -4.49
C ASP A 391 11.50 3.48 -4.97
N GLU A 392 11.87 2.44 -4.22
CA GLU A 392 12.92 1.50 -4.61
C GLU A 392 12.54 0.76 -5.90
N VAL A 393 11.30 0.27 -5.97
CA VAL A 393 10.77 -0.42 -7.16
C VAL A 393 10.72 0.51 -8.38
N ILE A 394 10.32 1.77 -8.22
CA ILE A 394 10.34 2.77 -9.30
C ILE A 394 11.77 3.02 -9.78
N SER A 395 12.71 3.17 -8.85
CA SER A 395 14.12 3.45 -9.16
C SER A 395 14.78 2.28 -9.90
N SER A 396 14.56 1.04 -9.46
CA SER A 396 15.00 -0.16 -10.18
C SER A 396 14.31 -0.31 -11.53
N TRP A 397 13.01 -0.01 -11.61
CA TRP A 397 12.27 -0.09 -12.88
C TRP A 397 12.78 0.93 -13.90
N MET A 398 13.15 2.12 -13.44
CA MET A 398 13.81 3.16 -14.23
C MET A 398 15.16 2.69 -14.79
N GLU A 399 15.95 1.96 -14.00
CA GLU A 399 17.15 1.29 -14.49
C GLU A 399 16.83 0.27 -15.61
N THR A 400 15.81 -0.57 -15.40
CA THR A 400 15.40 -1.59 -16.40
C THR A 400 14.95 -0.97 -17.73
N ILE A 401 14.15 0.10 -17.71
CA ILE A 401 13.55 0.65 -18.94
C ILE A 401 14.37 1.78 -19.59
N HIS A 402 15.24 2.45 -18.83
CA HIS A 402 15.99 3.63 -19.30
C HIS A 402 17.49 3.60 -18.98
N SER A 403 17.99 2.58 -18.26
CA SER A 403 19.38 2.50 -17.78
C SER A 403 19.80 3.71 -16.96
N ASP A 404 18.86 4.21 -16.15
CA ASP A 404 18.99 5.41 -15.32
C ASP A 404 18.34 5.15 -13.95
N GLU A 405 19.11 4.66 -12.98
CA GLU A 405 18.63 4.38 -11.63
C GLU A 405 18.42 5.68 -10.85
N ARG A 406 17.19 6.21 -10.90
CA ARG A 406 16.79 7.39 -10.15
C ARG A 406 15.29 7.43 -9.91
N LEU A 407 14.90 8.13 -8.86
CA LEU A 407 13.50 8.42 -8.60
C LEU A 407 13.02 9.64 -9.43
N PRO A 408 11.96 9.51 -10.24
CA PRO A 408 11.37 10.64 -10.96
C PRO A 408 10.79 11.70 -10.03
N ALA A 409 10.90 12.98 -10.39
CA ALA A 409 10.41 14.07 -9.54
C ALA A 409 8.88 14.15 -9.49
N ASN A 410 8.19 13.80 -10.58
CA ASN A 410 6.74 13.95 -10.71
C ASN A 410 6.04 12.58 -10.66
N ILE A 411 5.73 12.11 -9.46
CA ILE A 411 5.03 10.84 -9.26
C ILE A 411 3.53 11.08 -9.09
N TYR A 412 2.73 10.29 -9.79
CA TYR A 412 1.27 10.35 -9.81
C TYR A 412 0.67 9.04 -9.30
N MET A 413 0.09 9.06 -8.10
CA MET A 413 -0.71 7.95 -7.57
C MET A 413 -2.12 8.01 -8.14
N ILE A 414 -2.54 6.96 -8.83
CA ILE A 414 -3.87 6.85 -9.42
C ILE A 414 -4.64 5.75 -8.68
N GLY A 415 -5.71 6.15 -8.01
CA GLY A 415 -6.47 5.27 -7.13
C GLY A 415 -7.95 5.61 -7.08
N ASP A 416 -8.75 4.68 -6.60
CA ASP A 416 -10.20 4.80 -6.46
C ASP A 416 -10.64 4.98 -4.99
N ASN A 417 -9.75 4.75 -4.03
CA ASN A 417 -10.06 4.73 -2.61
C ASN A 417 -9.40 5.92 -1.86
N PRO A 418 -10.19 6.92 -1.42
CA PRO A 418 -9.67 8.08 -0.69
C PRO A 418 -8.93 7.71 0.59
N ALA A 419 -9.40 6.69 1.31
CA ALA A 419 -8.86 6.24 2.59
C ALA A 419 -7.59 5.38 2.46
N SER A 420 -7.13 5.10 1.24
CA SER A 420 -5.96 4.25 0.97
C SER A 420 -5.00 4.89 -0.02
N ASP A 421 -5.41 5.06 -1.28
CA ASP A 421 -4.56 5.59 -2.35
C ASP A 421 -4.28 7.07 -2.17
N ILE A 422 -5.34 7.84 -1.93
CA ILE A 422 -5.26 9.31 -1.95
C ILE A 422 -4.59 9.83 -0.69
N ILE A 423 -5.04 9.39 0.50
CA ILE A 423 -4.39 9.77 1.74
C ILE A 423 -2.93 9.30 1.79
N GLY A 424 -2.63 8.09 1.29
CA GLY A 424 -1.27 7.56 1.25
C GLY A 424 -0.35 8.40 0.35
N GLY A 425 -0.76 8.65 -0.89
CA GLY A 425 0.01 9.49 -1.81
C GLY A 425 0.16 10.93 -1.30
N ASN A 426 -0.89 11.50 -0.70
CA ASN A 426 -0.84 12.85 -0.11
C ASN A 426 0.14 12.94 1.07
N MET A 427 0.11 11.96 1.98
CA MET A 427 1.03 11.90 3.12
C MET A 427 2.48 11.71 2.69
N TYR A 428 2.70 10.99 1.58
CA TYR A 428 4.03 10.78 1.02
C TYR A 428 4.55 11.99 0.21
N GLY A 429 3.65 12.83 -0.28
CA GLY A 429 3.97 14.01 -1.09
C GLY A 429 3.91 13.78 -2.60
N TRP A 430 3.28 12.70 -3.04
CA TRP A 430 2.99 12.46 -4.46
C TRP A 430 1.76 13.24 -4.94
N ASN A 431 1.66 13.44 -6.26
CA ASN A 431 0.44 13.94 -6.88
C ASN A 431 -0.62 12.83 -6.85
N THR A 432 -1.83 13.10 -6.40
CA THR A 432 -2.88 12.08 -6.28
C THR A 432 -4.04 12.34 -7.21
N CYS A 433 -4.41 11.31 -7.98
CA CYS A 433 -5.48 11.30 -8.97
C CYS A 433 -6.57 10.33 -8.50
N LEU A 434 -7.74 10.85 -8.15
CA LEU A 434 -8.87 10.03 -7.72
C LEU A 434 -9.77 9.71 -8.91
N VAL A 435 -10.01 8.42 -9.18
CA VAL A 435 -10.91 7.99 -10.26
C VAL A 435 -12.28 7.57 -9.72
N ARG A 436 -13.32 7.73 -10.55
CA ARG A 436 -14.71 7.39 -10.20
C ARG A 436 -15.13 5.96 -10.56
N THR A 437 -14.17 5.15 -11.00
CA THR A 437 -14.43 3.80 -11.48
C THR A 437 -14.44 2.76 -10.37
N GLY A 438 -14.35 3.13 -9.09
CA GLY A 438 -14.25 2.16 -8.00
C GLY A 438 -15.05 2.52 -6.74
N VAL A 439 -14.39 2.51 -5.58
CA VAL A 439 -14.95 2.82 -4.26
C VAL A 439 -15.54 4.23 -4.24
N PHE A 440 -14.77 5.21 -4.70
CA PHE A 440 -15.26 6.57 -4.87
C PHE A 440 -16.11 6.71 -6.14
N GLN A 441 -17.34 7.23 -5.99
CA GLN A 441 -18.27 7.39 -7.12
C GLN A 441 -18.92 8.79 -7.21
N GLY A 442 -18.79 9.67 -6.20
CA GLY A 442 -19.60 10.89 -6.12
C GLY A 442 -18.92 12.09 -5.46
N GLY A 443 -19.50 13.28 -5.61
CA GLY A 443 -18.95 14.56 -5.11
C GLY A 443 -17.83 15.12 -5.99
N ASP A 444 -17.45 16.38 -5.82
CA ASP A 444 -16.39 17.01 -6.62
C ASP A 444 -15.00 16.45 -6.26
N ASN A 445 -14.75 16.26 -4.96
CA ASN A 445 -13.58 15.60 -4.37
C ASN A 445 -14.00 14.98 -3.03
N ASP A 446 -13.17 14.08 -2.48
CA ASP A 446 -13.42 13.51 -1.15
C ASP A 446 -13.26 14.60 -0.06
N GLU A 447 -14.18 14.63 0.90
CA GLU A 447 -14.21 15.67 1.94
C GLU A 447 -13.09 15.50 2.98
N GLU A 448 -12.71 14.25 3.27
CA GLU A 448 -11.72 13.93 4.30
C GLU A 448 -10.32 13.81 3.71
N ASN A 449 -10.20 13.21 2.52
CA ASN A 449 -8.94 12.87 1.87
C ASN A 449 -8.95 13.37 0.41
N PRO A 450 -8.96 14.69 0.18
CA PRO A 450 -9.07 15.24 -1.16
C PRO A 450 -7.84 14.92 -2.01
N ALA A 451 -8.07 14.52 -3.27
CA ALA A 451 -7.02 14.34 -4.25
C ALA A 451 -6.31 15.65 -4.57
N SER A 452 -4.98 15.65 -4.52
CA SER A 452 -4.14 16.85 -4.68
C SER A 452 -4.00 17.29 -6.13
N PHE A 453 -4.05 16.34 -7.07
CA PHE A 453 -3.97 16.64 -8.49
C PHE A 453 -5.35 16.84 -9.12
N GLY A 454 -6.30 15.97 -8.78
CA GLY A 454 -7.67 16.11 -9.24
C GLY A 454 -8.48 14.83 -9.18
N VAL A 455 -9.73 14.96 -9.58
CA VAL A 455 -10.72 13.88 -9.64
C VAL A 455 -11.15 13.69 -11.08
N PHE A 456 -11.15 12.43 -11.53
CA PHE A 456 -11.30 12.08 -12.93
C PHE A 456 -12.39 11.02 -13.10
N VAL A 457 -13.02 11.01 -14.28
CA VAL A 457 -14.05 10.00 -14.58
C VAL A 457 -13.43 8.60 -14.62
N ASN A 458 -12.22 8.47 -15.18
CA ASN A 458 -11.52 7.21 -15.32
C ASN A 458 -9.99 7.42 -15.36
N VAL A 459 -9.25 6.31 -15.36
CA VAL A 459 -7.78 6.26 -15.40
C VAL A 459 -7.18 6.97 -16.63
N LEU A 460 -7.84 6.91 -17.78
CA LEU A 460 -7.32 7.52 -19.02
C LEU A 460 -7.32 9.04 -18.94
N GLU A 461 -8.38 9.64 -18.43
CA GLU A 461 -8.46 11.10 -18.24
C GLU A 461 -7.40 11.59 -17.25
N ALA A 462 -7.17 10.86 -16.16
CA ALA A 462 -6.14 11.17 -15.17
C ALA A 462 -4.74 11.20 -15.80
N VAL A 463 -4.37 10.12 -16.50
CA VAL A 463 -3.06 9.98 -17.15
C VAL A 463 -2.85 11.02 -18.24
N GLN A 464 -3.84 11.24 -19.11
CA GLN A 464 -3.74 12.26 -20.16
C GLN A 464 -3.57 13.66 -19.59
N THR A 465 -4.24 13.96 -18.47
CA THR A 465 -4.13 15.27 -17.81
C THR A 465 -2.76 15.47 -17.20
N ALA A 466 -2.22 14.46 -16.51
CA ALA A 466 -0.87 14.47 -15.96
C ALA A 466 0.19 14.61 -17.07
N ILE A 467 0.09 13.82 -18.14
CA ILE A 467 1.02 13.92 -19.28
C ILE A 467 0.94 15.31 -19.93
N LYS A 468 -0.26 15.89 -20.12
CA LYS A 468 -0.40 17.25 -20.69
C LYS A 468 0.20 18.33 -19.80
N LYS A 469 0.15 18.17 -18.48
CA LYS A 469 0.77 19.10 -17.53
C LYS A 469 2.29 19.12 -17.71
N GLU A 470 2.89 17.95 -17.86
CA GLU A 470 4.35 17.81 -17.86
C GLU A 470 4.97 17.94 -19.28
N LEU A 471 4.28 17.47 -20.33
CA LEU A 471 4.81 17.41 -21.71
C LEU A 471 4.17 18.44 -22.67
N GLY A 472 3.16 19.17 -22.22
CA GLY A 472 2.44 20.17 -23.02
C GLY A 472 1.07 19.70 -23.53
N LYS A 473 0.18 20.67 -23.78
CA LYS A 473 -1.22 20.42 -24.19
C LYS A 473 -1.35 19.83 -25.59
N ASP A 474 -0.34 20.03 -26.42
CA ASP A 474 -0.21 19.56 -27.80
C ASP A 474 0.33 18.13 -27.90
N PHE A 475 0.71 17.52 -26.78
CA PHE A 475 1.24 16.15 -26.76
C PHE A 475 0.26 15.14 -27.35
N LYS A 476 0.75 14.30 -28.26
CA LYS A 476 -0.05 13.26 -28.92
C LYS A 476 0.04 11.92 -28.19
N PHE A 477 -1.12 11.31 -27.96
CA PHE A 477 -1.26 10.03 -27.27
C PHE A 477 -1.32 8.85 -28.24
N GLU A 478 -0.57 8.95 -29.34
CA GLU A 478 -0.45 7.92 -30.37
C GLU A 478 0.95 8.01 -30.98
N PHE A 479 1.52 6.86 -31.28
CA PHE A 479 2.77 6.79 -32.02
C PHE A 479 2.49 6.97 -33.51
N ASN A 480 3.14 7.94 -34.15
CA ASN A 480 3.03 8.11 -35.59
C ASN A 480 4.01 7.18 -36.32
N GLU A 481 3.50 6.08 -36.87
CA GLU A 481 4.30 5.12 -37.64
C GLU A 481 5.03 5.74 -38.85
N ASN A 482 4.54 6.88 -39.36
CA ASN A 482 5.19 7.62 -40.45
C ASN A 482 6.45 8.38 -39.98
N ILE A 483 6.81 8.34 -38.70
CA ILE A 483 8.06 8.91 -38.18
C ILE A 483 9.15 7.82 -38.06
N ASN A 484 8.84 6.57 -38.41
CA ASN A 484 9.80 5.46 -38.35
C ASN A 484 10.97 5.69 -39.33
N PRO A 485 12.21 5.87 -38.83
CA PRO A 485 13.38 6.08 -39.69
C PRO A 485 13.74 4.83 -40.53
N VAL A 486 13.15 3.67 -40.24
CA VAL A 486 13.33 2.43 -41.02
C VAL A 486 12.44 2.37 -42.27
N THR A 487 11.26 3.01 -42.27
CA THR A 487 10.37 3.05 -43.44
C THR A 487 10.58 4.29 -44.31
N HIS A 488 11.23 5.33 -43.79
CA HIS A 488 11.58 6.56 -44.53
C HIS A 488 12.90 6.47 -45.33
N GLY A 489 13.19 5.31 -45.92
CA GLY A 489 14.43 5.03 -46.66
C GLY A 489 14.29 4.57 -48.11
N GLU A 490 13.11 4.18 -48.60
CA GLU A 490 12.97 3.72 -50.00
C GLU A 490 11.66 4.22 -50.64
N GLY A 491 11.77 5.35 -51.35
CA GLY A 491 10.68 5.90 -52.16
C GLY A 491 11.13 6.92 -53.20
N VAL A 492 12.43 7.07 -53.45
CA VAL A 492 12.91 7.79 -54.63
C VAL A 492 13.13 6.74 -55.71
N SER A 493 12.12 6.61 -56.58
CA SER A 493 12.18 5.84 -57.80
C SER A 493 13.39 6.30 -58.63
N ALA A 494 14.38 5.43 -58.78
CA ALA A 494 15.43 5.58 -59.77
C ALA A 494 14.94 4.98 -61.10
N ILE A 495 14.18 5.76 -61.85
CA ILE A 495 14.03 5.60 -63.30
C ILE A 495 14.23 6.98 -63.93
N GLU A 496 15.47 7.26 -64.34
CA GLU A 496 15.89 7.55 -65.72
C GLU A 496 17.42 7.57 -65.82
#